data_AF-A0A920AW89-F1
#
_entry.id   AF-A0A920AW89-F1
#
_cell.length_a   1.000
_cell.length_b   1.000
_cell.length_c   1.000
_cell.angle_alpha   90.00
_cell.angle_beta   90.00
_cell.angle_gamma   90.00
#
_symmetry.space_group_name_H-M   'P 1'
#
loop_
_entity.id
_entity.type
_entity.pdbx_description
1 polymer ?
#
loop_
_entity_poly.entity_id
_entity_poly.type
_entity_poly.pdbx_seq_one_letter_code
_entity_poly.pdbx_strand_id
1 'polypeptide(L)'
;MQQFTKTNDGGDSWQSYNIDIGDLNLGVSMIHAYDDQTAWLVAYPRGANQIGGIFKTIDGGENWVRQDSALYNTSSSFANVVYFWDENTGFAQGDPINGEFELYVTENGGENWVQVPGSNIPNPLGGEYGYTRQIEINGNNVWYTTNKGRIYKSSDKGNNWVVYQSPIADFGSAEVNGNISFSDSQNGILVDNSANVYKSVDGGASWDQLTPNGPVYTSGLCYIDGTNTIFTTGNGSSFSLDGGYSWTPIDTATHLFVDFYNEELGWSGAWTQVTGASSTGGYGNGKISLWILTNLIMT
;
A
#
# COMPACT_ATOMS: atom_id res chain seq x y z
N MET A 1 15.19 8.04 -12.47
CA MET A 1 15.91 6.88 -11.89
C MET A 1 14.96 6.22 -10.93
N GLN A 2 14.76 4.90 -11.01
CA GLN A 2 13.87 4.15 -10.13
C GLN A 2 14.75 3.22 -9.31
N GLN A 3 14.63 3.26 -7.98
CA GLN A 3 15.49 2.52 -7.06
C GLN A 3 14.66 1.79 -6.02
N PHE A 4 15.21 0.68 -5.53
CA PHE A 4 14.76 0.03 -4.31
C PHE A 4 15.93 -0.09 -3.34
N THR A 5 15.62 -0.23 -2.05
CA THR A 5 16.61 -0.51 -1.01
C THR A 5 16.29 -1.83 -0.34
N LYS A 6 17.32 -2.62 -0.07
CA LYS A 6 17.23 -3.94 0.57
C LYS A 6 18.13 -3.99 1.80
N THR A 7 17.68 -4.70 2.82
CA THR A 7 18.44 -5.09 4.01
C THR A 7 18.36 -6.60 4.16
N ASN A 8 19.46 -7.22 4.62
CA ASN A 8 19.52 -8.64 5.00
C ASN A 8 19.94 -8.82 6.48
N ASP A 9 19.92 -7.73 7.25
CA ASP A 9 20.40 -7.66 8.64
C ASP A 9 19.37 -6.99 9.57
N GLY A 10 18.07 -7.17 9.28
CA GLY A 10 17.00 -6.66 10.12
C GLY A 10 16.87 -5.14 10.10
N GLY A 11 17.39 -4.47 9.07
CA GLY A 11 17.31 -3.01 8.89
C GLY A 11 18.52 -2.23 9.42
N ASP A 12 19.53 -2.91 9.98
CA ASP A 12 20.78 -2.29 10.47
C ASP A 12 21.56 -1.60 9.34
N SER A 13 21.56 -2.20 8.15
CA SER A 13 22.16 -1.61 6.95
C SER A 13 21.30 -1.80 5.70
N TRP A 14 21.42 -0.82 4.79
CA TRP A 14 20.62 -0.77 3.55
C TRP A 14 21.51 -0.56 2.34
N GLN A 15 21.26 -1.35 1.30
CA GLN A 15 21.90 -1.22 0.00
C GLN A 15 20.88 -0.79 -1.05
N SER A 16 21.26 0.16 -1.90
CA SER A 16 20.42 0.69 -2.97
C SER A 16 20.73 0.03 -4.29
N TYR A 17 19.68 -0.34 -5.01
CA TYR A 17 19.73 -0.95 -6.34
C TYR A 17 18.81 -0.18 -7.28
N ASN A 18 19.12 -0.21 -8.58
CA ASN A 18 18.24 0.35 -9.59
C ASN A 18 17.20 -0.70 -10.01
N ILE A 19 15.98 -0.25 -10.29
CA ILE A 19 14.97 -1.07 -10.97
C ILE A 19 15.16 -0.87 -12.47
N ASP A 20 15.55 -1.93 -13.17
CA ASP A 20 15.57 -1.98 -14.63
C ASP A 20 14.53 -3.01 -15.12
N ILE A 21 13.41 -2.50 -15.62
CA ILE A 21 12.31 -3.29 -16.20
C ILE A 21 12.22 -3.08 -17.72
N GLY A 22 13.30 -2.59 -18.35
CA GLY A 22 13.40 -2.41 -19.80
C GLY A 22 12.75 -1.14 -20.37
N ASP A 23 12.00 -0.38 -19.58
CA ASP A 23 11.43 0.92 -19.97
C ASP A 23 11.51 1.94 -18.82
N LEU A 24 12.41 2.91 -18.96
CA LEU A 24 12.62 3.98 -17.97
C LEU A 24 11.45 4.95 -17.84
N ASN A 25 10.50 4.92 -18.77
CA ASN A 25 9.33 5.79 -18.76
C ASN A 25 8.13 5.17 -18.05
N LEU A 26 8.16 3.89 -17.70
CA LEU A 26 7.17 3.32 -16.79
C LEU A 26 7.33 3.90 -15.39
N GLY A 27 6.25 4.01 -14.63
CA GLY A 27 6.30 4.26 -13.20
C GLY A 27 6.14 2.97 -12.43
N VAL A 28 7.08 2.64 -11.54
CA VAL A 28 6.89 1.58 -10.55
C VAL A 28 5.93 2.09 -9.47
N SER A 29 4.86 1.34 -9.24
CA SER A 29 3.89 1.66 -8.20
C SER A 29 4.28 1.01 -6.87
N MET A 30 4.42 -0.31 -6.86
CA MET A 30 4.61 -1.11 -5.67
C MET A 30 5.57 -2.26 -5.95
N ILE A 31 6.35 -2.64 -4.94
CA ILE A 31 7.19 -3.83 -4.89
C ILE A 31 6.80 -4.61 -3.64
N HIS A 32 6.72 -5.93 -3.76
CA HIS A 32 6.48 -6.87 -2.68
C HIS A 32 7.56 -7.95 -2.75
N ALA A 33 8.38 -8.06 -1.69
CA ALA A 33 9.42 -9.07 -1.58
C ALA A 33 8.93 -10.21 -0.68
N TYR A 34 9.14 -11.45 -1.13
CA TYR A 34 8.89 -12.64 -0.31
C TYR A 34 10.14 -13.04 0.48
N ASP A 35 11.29 -13.05 -0.20
CA ASP A 35 12.59 -13.27 0.41
C ASP A 35 13.65 -12.35 -0.24
N ASP A 36 14.92 -12.59 0.05
CA ASP A 36 16.01 -11.75 -0.41
C ASP A 36 16.34 -11.94 -1.91
N GLN A 37 15.77 -12.96 -2.55
CA GLN A 37 15.97 -13.26 -3.97
C GLN A 37 14.70 -13.00 -4.81
N THR A 38 13.53 -13.23 -4.24
CA THR A 38 12.25 -13.26 -4.95
C THR A 38 11.39 -12.07 -4.56
N ALA A 39 11.02 -11.28 -5.55
CA ALA A 39 10.09 -10.17 -5.40
C ALA A 39 9.25 -9.97 -6.65
N TRP A 40 8.10 -9.33 -6.47
CA TRP A 40 7.23 -8.88 -7.55
C TRP A 40 7.04 -7.38 -7.46
N LEU A 41 6.92 -6.72 -8.60
CA LEU A 41 6.54 -5.33 -8.66
C LEU A 41 5.46 -5.12 -9.71
N VAL A 42 4.74 -4.02 -9.57
CA VAL A 42 3.82 -3.51 -10.61
C VAL A 42 4.28 -2.16 -11.11
N ALA A 43 4.14 -1.97 -12.42
CA ALA A 43 4.45 -0.71 -13.08
C ALA A 43 3.30 -0.27 -14.00
N TYR A 44 3.13 1.04 -14.13
CA TYR A 44 2.09 1.70 -14.93
C TYR A 44 2.70 2.60 -16.02
N PRO A 45 1.99 2.83 -17.12
CA PRO A 45 2.42 3.75 -18.18
C PRO A 45 2.36 5.21 -17.73
N ARG A 46 3.38 6.01 -18.05
CA ARG A 46 3.40 7.48 -17.86
C ARG A 46 3.17 8.26 -19.15
N GLY A 47 3.05 7.58 -20.28
CA GLY A 47 2.90 8.18 -21.60
C GLY A 47 2.24 7.23 -22.60
N ALA A 48 1.89 7.79 -23.74
CA ALA A 48 1.32 7.03 -24.85
C ALA A 48 2.29 5.94 -25.33
N ASN A 49 1.76 4.79 -25.72
CA ASN A 49 2.49 3.61 -26.22
C ASN A 49 3.37 2.87 -25.20
N GLN A 50 3.24 3.17 -23.91
CA GLN A 50 3.85 2.38 -22.85
C GLN A 50 2.86 1.33 -22.37
N ILE A 51 3.37 0.18 -21.96
CA ILE A 51 2.57 -0.92 -21.43
C ILE A 51 3.19 -1.31 -20.09
N GLY A 52 2.41 -1.15 -19.03
CA GLY A 52 2.80 -1.54 -17.68
C GLY A 52 2.71 -3.05 -17.48
N GLY A 53 2.55 -3.46 -16.22
CA GLY A 53 2.26 -4.84 -15.85
C GLY A 53 2.93 -5.27 -14.56
N ILE A 54 2.93 -6.58 -14.36
CA ILE A 54 3.57 -7.25 -13.23
C ILE A 54 4.94 -7.74 -13.68
N PHE A 55 5.96 -7.56 -12.85
CA PHE A 55 7.32 -8.04 -13.08
C PHE A 55 7.78 -8.86 -11.88
N LYS A 56 8.57 -9.90 -12.12
CA LYS A 56 9.14 -10.77 -11.09
C LYS A 56 10.67 -10.79 -11.19
N THR A 57 11.34 -10.80 -10.05
CA THR A 57 12.76 -11.15 -9.93
C THR A 57 12.89 -12.42 -9.10
N ILE A 58 13.96 -13.18 -9.36
CA ILE A 58 14.38 -14.36 -8.58
C ILE A 58 15.89 -14.29 -8.23
N ASP A 59 16.50 -13.13 -8.44
CA ASP A 59 17.93 -12.86 -8.25
C ASP A 59 18.17 -11.58 -7.44
N GLY A 60 17.23 -11.24 -6.56
CA GLY A 60 17.36 -10.11 -5.64
C GLY A 60 17.20 -8.74 -6.32
N GLY A 61 16.55 -8.71 -7.49
CA GLY A 61 16.29 -7.50 -8.27
C GLY A 61 17.37 -7.15 -9.28
N GLU A 62 18.32 -8.05 -9.55
CA GLU A 62 19.31 -7.88 -10.62
C GLU A 62 18.64 -7.93 -12.01
N ASN A 63 17.69 -8.84 -12.21
CA ASN A 63 16.88 -8.94 -13.41
C ASN A 63 15.38 -9.01 -13.07
N TRP A 64 14.57 -8.33 -13.89
CA TRP A 64 13.12 -8.30 -13.78
C TRP A 64 12.47 -8.84 -15.05
N VAL A 65 11.60 -9.84 -14.91
CA VAL A 65 10.89 -10.48 -16.01
C VAL A 65 9.40 -10.14 -15.94
N ARG A 66 8.86 -9.53 -17.00
CA ARG A 66 7.43 -9.25 -17.12
C ARG A 66 6.61 -10.55 -17.10
N GLN A 67 5.54 -10.58 -16.34
CA GLN A 67 4.61 -11.70 -16.23
C GLN A 67 3.45 -11.49 -17.21
N ASP A 68 3.62 -11.95 -18.45
CA ASP A 68 2.73 -11.62 -19.57
C ASP A 68 1.33 -12.27 -19.51
N SER A 69 1.12 -13.24 -18.61
CA SER A 69 -0.19 -13.84 -18.37
C SER A 69 -1.20 -12.85 -17.75
N ALA A 70 -0.73 -11.84 -17.02
CA ALA A 70 -1.57 -10.71 -16.60
C ALA A 70 -1.71 -9.72 -17.78
N LEU A 71 -2.94 -9.56 -18.28
CA LEU A 71 -3.24 -8.82 -19.50
C LEU A 71 -3.29 -7.30 -19.31
N TYR A 72 -2.34 -6.72 -18.58
CA TYR A 72 -2.08 -5.27 -18.56
C TYR A 72 -1.45 -4.82 -19.89
N ASN A 73 -2.14 -5.03 -21.01
CA ASN A 73 -1.56 -5.02 -22.37
C ASN A 73 -1.87 -3.76 -23.17
N THR A 74 -2.43 -2.72 -22.53
CA THR A 74 -2.73 -1.44 -23.18
C THR A 74 -2.07 -0.29 -22.43
N SER A 75 -1.94 0.87 -23.10
CA SER A 75 -1.49 2.10 -22.43
C SER A 75 -2.52 2.72 -21.49
N SER A 76 -3.74 2.15 -21.44
CA SER A 76 -4.77 2.51 -20.47
C SER A 76 -4.68 1.66 -19.20
N SER A 77 -3.93 0.56 -19.22
CA SER A 77 -3.80 -0.35 -18.08
C SER A 77 -2.90 0.27 -17.03
N PHE A 78 -3.39 0.40 -15.80
CA PHE A 78 -2.67 1.10 -14.73
C PHE A 78 -2.59 0.21 -13.48
N ALA A 79 -1.50 -0.54 -13.34
CA ALA A 79 -1.30 -1.44 -12.20
C ALA A 79 -0.87 -0.66 -10.94
N ASN A 80 -1.68 -0.75 -9.90
CA ASN A 80 -1.57 0.04 -8.66
C ASN A 80 -0.88 -0.73 -7.54
N VAL A 81 -1.21 -2.00 -7.34
CA VAL A 81 -0.73 -2.77 -6.18
C VAL A 81 -0.42 -4.22 -6.54
N VAL A 82 0.51 -4.81 -5.81
CA VAL A 82 0.83 -6.24 -5.85
C VAL A 82 1.14 -6.72 -4.44
N TYR A 83 0.65 -7.91 -4.10
CA TYR A 83 0.90 -8.53 -2.81
C TYR A 83 0.98 -10.05 -2.95
N PHE A 84 1.87 -10.69 -2.19
CA PHE A 84 1.96 -12.14 -2.10
C PHE A 84 1.84 -12.59 -0.64
N TRP A 85 1.05 -13.64 -0.39
CA TRP A 85 0.93 -14.25 0.93
C TRP A 85 2.04 -15.26 1.20
N ASP A 86 2.53 -15.87 0.14
CA ASP A 86 3.54 -16.90 0.11
C ASP A 86 4.18 -16.91 -1.29
N GLU A 87 5.11 -17.82 -1.55
CA GLU A 87 5.83 -17.89 -2.83
C GLU A 87 4.93 -18.21 -4.04
N ASN A 88 3.69 -18.67 -3.80
CA ASN A 88 2.76 -19.13 -4.83
C ASN A 88 1.54 -18.21 -4.97
N THR A 89 0.98 -17.74 -3.87
CA THR A 89 -0.32 -17.07 -3.83
C THR A 89 -0.16 -15.56 -3.88
N GLY A 90 -0.64 -14.94 -4.95
CA GLY A 90 -0.50 -13.50 -5.17
C GLY A 90 -1.76 -12.83 -5.72
N PHE A 91 -1.83 -11.53 -5.50
CA PHE A 91 -2.88 -10.64 -5.96
C PHE A 91 -2.28 -9.38 -6.59
N ALA A 92 -2.90 -8.87 -7.65
CA ALA A 92 -2.59 -7.58 -8.24
C ALA A 92 -3.89 -6.83 -8.61
N GLN A 93 -3.88 -5.51 -8.43
CA GLN A 93 -4.98 -4.63 -8.82
C GLN A 93 -4.48 -3.49 -9.69
N GLY A 94 -5.24 -3.20 -10.75
CA GLY A 94 -5.12 -2.01 -11.57
C GLY A 94 -6.45 -1.34 -11.85
N ASP A 95 -6.39 -0.18 -12.50
CA ASP A 95 -7.56 0.66 -12.78
C ASP A 95 -8.57 -0.01 -13.72
N PRO A 96 -9.82 0.50 -13.78
CA PRO A 96 -10.81 -0.06 -14.66
C PRO A 96 -10.50 0.11 -16.15
N ILE A 97 -10.63 -1.00 -16.89
CA ILE A 97 -10.66 -1.02 -18.36
C ILE A 97 -11.96 -1.64 -18.81
N ASN A 98 -12.59 -1.03 -19.83
CA ASN A 98 -13.85 -1.50 -20.40
C ASN A 98 -14.98 -1.70 -19.35
N GLY A 99 -14.94 -0.92 -18.26
CA GLY A 99 -15.95 -0.93 -17.21
C GLY A 99 -15.69 -1.89 -16.05
N GLU A 100 -14.55 -2.56 -15.98
CA GLU A 100 -14.20 -3.49 -14.89
C GLU A 100 -12.78 -3.23 -14.38
N PHE A 101 -12.55 -3.33 -13.06
CA PHE A 101 -11.20 -3.28 -12.48
C PHE A 101 -10.33 -4.41 -13.04
N GLU A 102 -9.08 -4.08 -13.38
CA GLU A 102 -8.08 -5.07 -13.77
C GLU A 102 -7.50 -5.78 -12.52
N LEU A 103 -8.25 -6.76 -11.99
CA LEU A 103 -7.85 -7.59 -10.85
C LEU A 103 -7.32 -8.95 -11.31
N TYR A 104 -6.18 -9.37 -10.80
CA TYR A 104 -5.56 -10.66 -11.11
C TYR A 104 -5.14 -11.40 -9.84
N VAL A 105 -5.26 -12.72 -9.88
CA VAL A 105 -4.75 -13.64 -8.85
C VAL A 105 -3.83 -14.68 -9.47
N THR A 106 -2.94 -15.24 -8.66
CA THR A 106 -2.07 -16.35 -9.04
C THR A 106 -1.93 -17.34 -7.88
N GLU A 107 -1.77 -18.62 -8.20
CA GLU A 107 -1.51 -19.71 -7.24
C GLU A 107 -0.18 -20.42 -7.56
N ASN A 108 0.66 -19.83 -8.41
CA ASN A 108 1.94 -20.41 -8.85
C ASN A 108 3.04 -19.33 -9.01
N GLY A 109 3.04 -18.35 -8.11
CA GLY A 109 4.15 -17.40 -7.99
C GLY A 109 4.24 -16.43 -9.16
N GLY A 110 3.13 -16.23 -9.88
CA GLY A 110 3.03 -15.35 -11.05
C GLY A 110 3.32 -16.02 -12.39
N GLU A 111 3.69 -17.31 -12.44
CA GLU A 111 3.86 -18.02 -13.72
C GLU A 111 2.59 -17.95 -14.57
N ASN A 112 1.42 -18.03 -13.91
CA ASN A 112 0.12 -17.79 -14.52
C ASN A 112 -0.73 -16.88 -13.62
N TRP A 113 -1.06 -15.70 -14.14
CA TRP A 113 -2.05 -14.80 -13.58
C TRP A 113 -3.40 -15.02 -14.26
N VAL A 114 -4.45 -15.11 -13.45
CA VAL A 114 -5.82 -15.26 -13.91
C VAL A 114 -6.59 -14.00 -13.55
N GLN A 115 -7.26 -13.40 -14.53
CA GLN A 115 -8.14 -12.26 -14.27
C GLN A 115 -9.33 -12.71 -13.42
N VAL A 116 -9.60 -11.99 -12.34
CA VAL A 116 -10.78 -12.23 -11.52
C VAL A 116 -12.03 -11.95 -12.36
N PRO A 117 -13.01 -12.87 -12.43
CA PRO A 117 -14.21 -12.65 -13.22
C PRO A 117 -14.96 -11.38 -12.79
N GLY A 118 -15.38 -10.55 -13.74
CA GLY A 118 -16.13 -9.32 -13.46
C GLY A 118 -17.40 -9.55 -12.61
N SER A 119 -18.04 -10.72 -12.71
CA SER A 119 -19.17 -11.11 -11.86
C SER A 119 -18.84 -11.19 -10.36
N ASN A 120 -17.56 -11.31 -10.01
CA ASN A 120 -17.07 -11.38 -8.64
C ASN A 120 -16.63 -10.01 -8.13
N ILE A 121 -16.72 -8.96 -8.95
CA ILE A 121 -16.25 -7.60 -8.66
C ILE A 121 -17.43 -6.64 -8.80
N PRO A 122 -17.79 -5.88 -7.75
CA PRO A 122 -18.77 -4.82 -7.89
C PRO A 122 -18.30 -3.77 -8.91
N ASN A 123 -19.19 -3.39 -9.83
CA ASN A 123 -18.84 -2.48 -10.92
C ASN A 123 -18.26 -1.13 -10.41
N PRO A 124 -17.22 -0.60 -11.07
CA PRO A 124 -16.73 0.76 -10.84
C PRO A 124 -17.82 1.80 -11.14
N LEU A 125 -17.83 2.92 -10.40
CA LEU A 125 -18.58 4.10 -10.81
C LEU A 125 -17.88 4.79 -11.99
N GLY A 126 -18.57 5.74 -12.62
CA GLY A 126 -18.01 6.52 -13.72
C GLY A 126 -16.74 7.27 -13.31
N GLY A 127 -15.64 7.02 -14.02
CA GLY A 127 -14.34 7.66 -13.77
C GLY A 127 -13.69 7.25 -12.45
N GLU A 128 -14.01 6.07 -11.95
CA GLU A 128 -13.39 5.54 -10.74
C GLU A 128 -12.08 4.81 -11.02
N TYR A 129 -11.09 5.00 -10.15
CA TYR A 129 -9.77 4.39 -10.22
C TYR A 129 -9.19 4.16 -8.82
N GLY A 130 -8.21 3.26 -8.72
CA GLY A 130 -7.50 2.97 -7.48
C GLY A 130 -6.27 3.87 -7.29
N TYR A 131 -5.61 3.74 -6.14
CA TYR A 131 -4.39 4.50 -5.85
C TYR A 131 -3.18 3.59 -5.75
N THR A 132 -2.03 4.09 -6.20
CA THR A 132 -0.76 3.39 -6.11
C THR A 132 -0.41 3.12 -4.65
N ARG A 133 -0.06 1.87 -4.32
CA ARG A 133 0.31 1.40 -2.97
C ARG A 133 -0.79 1.47 -1.91
N GLN A 134 -2.03 1.81 -2.28
CA GLN A 134 -3.11 1.94 -1.30
C GLN A 134 -3.84 0.61 -1.13
N ILE A 135 -3.27 -0.25 -0.29
CA ILE A 135 -3.76 -1.59 0.01
C ILE A 135 -3.60 -1.88 1.50
N GLU A 136 -4.56 -2.60 2.06
CA GLU A 136 -4.43 -3.21 3.39
C GLU A 136 -4.64 -4.71 3.31
N ILE A 137 -3.87 -5.45 4.09
CA ILE A 137 -3.92 -6.91 4.15
C ILE A 137 -4.00 -7.35 5.60
N ASN A 138 -4.93 -8.24 5.91
CA ASN A 138 -4.96 -8.93 7.19
C ASN A 138 -5.46 -10.36 7.02
N GLY A 139 -4.58 -11.33 7.27
CA GLY A 139 -4.84 -12.73 6.94
C GLY A 139 -5.21 -12.86 5.45
N ASN A 140 -6.36 -13.47 5.15
CA ASN A 140 -6.86 -13.62 3.77
C ASN A 140 -7.61 -12.38 3.23
N ASN A 141 -7.79 -11.34 4.06
CA ASN A 141 -8.55 -10.16 3.69
C ASN A 141 -7.67 -9.16 2.96
N VAL A 142 -8.26 -8.49 1.98
CA VAL A 142 -7.64 -7.44 1.17
C VAL A 142 -8.59 -6.26 1.13
N TRP A 143 -8.08 -5.06 1.34
CA TRP A 143 -8.81 -3.83 1.08
C TRP A 143 -8.00 -2.94 0.12
N TYR A 144 -8.69 -2.30 -0.81
CA TYR A 144 -8.15 -1.16 -1.56
C TYR A 144 -9.20 -0.07 -1.65
N THR A 145 -8.77 1.15 -1.93
CA THR A 145 -9.64 2.32 -1.95
C THR A 145 -9.56 3.07 -3.28
N THR A 146 -10.52 3.98 -3.51
CA THR A 146 -10.67 4.64 -4.79
C THR A 146 -10.89 6.14 -4.66
N ASN A 147 -10.77 6.85 -5.79
CA ASN A 147 -11.09 8.28 -5.91
C ASN A 147 -12.60 8.62 -5.78
N LYS A 148 -13.43 7.65 -5.39
CA LYS A 148 -14.85 7.83 -5.07
C LYS A 148 -15.15 7.59 -3.59
N GLY A 149 -14.10 7.49 -2.77
CA GLY A 149 -14.26 7.21 -1.35
C GLY A 149 -14.78 5.80 -1.09
N ARG A 150 -14.73 4.91 -2.09
CA ARG A 150 -15.19 3.53 -1.95
C ARG A 150 -14.05 2.65 -1.46
N ILE A 151 -14.40 1.68 -0.64
CA ILE A 151 -13.50 0.66 -0.11
C ILE A 151 -13.96 -0.67 -0.70
N TYR A 152 -13.10 -1.28 -1.50
CA TYR A 152 -13.27 -2.64 -1.98
C TYR A 152 -12.65 -3.59 -0.98
N LYS A 153 -13.38 -4.64 -0.59
CA LYS A 153 -12.93 -5.68 0.32
C LYS A 153 -13.06 -7.05 -0.31
N SER A 154 -12.01 -7.86 -0.21
CA SER A 154 -12.04 -9.31 -0.40
C SER A 154 -11.73 -10.00 0.93
N SER A 155 -12.29 -11.19 1.13
CA SER A 155 -12.00 -12.05 2.30
C SER A 155 -11.33 -13.38 1.92
N ASP A 156 -11.00 -13.53 0.64
CA ASP A 156 -10.53 -14.75 0.02
C ASP A 156 -9.35 -14.49 -0.94
N LYS A 157 -8.41 -13.65 -0.49
CA LYS A 157 -7.17 -13.31 -1.21
C LYS A 157 -7.40 -12.70 -2.61
N GLY A 158 -8.48 -11.95 -2.78
CA GLY A 158 -8.79 -11.21 -4.00
C GLY A 158 -9.67 -11.95 -5.02
N ASN A 159 -10.23 -13.12 -4.67
CA ASN A 159 -11.07 -13.89 -5.59
C ASN A 159 -12.52 -13.39 -5.71
N ASN A 160 -13.08 -12.85 -4.62
CA ASN A 160 -14.41 -12.26 -4.56
C ASN A 160 -14.39 -10.94 -3.78
N TRP A 161 -15.19 -9.98 -4.26
CA TRP A 161 -15.18 -8.61 -3.73
C TRP A 161 -16.56 -8.11 -3.34
N VAL A 162 -16.57 -7.29 -2.31
CA VAL A 162 -17.68 -6.41 -1.93
C VAL A 162 -17.16 -4.97 -1.91
N VAL A 163 -18.08 -4.00 -2.02
CA VAL A 163 -17.71 -2.58 -2.00
C VAL A 163 -18.59 -1.82 -1.00
N TYR A 164 -17.96 -0.93 -0.25
CA TYR A 164 -18.60 -0.07 0.74
C TYR A 164 -18.24 1.39 0.51
N GLN A 165 -19.13 2.30 0.92
CA GLN A 165 -18.84 3.73 0.91
C GLN A 165 -18.21 4.13 2.25
N SER A 166 -17.06 4.79 2.20
CA SER A 166 -16.44 5.37 3.40
C SER A 166 -17.06 6.74 3.76
N PRO A 167 -16.77 7.29 4.96
CA PRO A 167 -17.17 8.64 5.35
C PRO A 167 -16.53 9.77 4.54
N ILE A 168 -15.49 9.48 3.76
CA ILE A 168 -14.80 10.48 2.93
C ILE A 168 -15.14 10.29 1.45
N ALA A 169 -15.08 11.39 0.69
CA ALA A 169 -15.48 11.40 -0.72
C ALA A 169 -14.38 10.87 -1.66
N ASP A 170 -13.13 10.88 -1.21
CA ASP A 170 -11.94 10.52 -2.00
C ASP A 170 -10.79 10.16 -1.03
N PHE A 171 -9.95 9.21 -1.43
CA PHE A 171 -8.79 8.75 -0.66
C PHE A 171 -7.45 9.38 -1.08
N GLY A 172 -7.37 10.12 -2.19
CA GLY A 172 -6.10 10.64 -2.71
C GLY A 172 -6.17 11.98 -3.43
N SER A 173 -7.26 12.73 -3.31
CA SER A 173 -7.35 14.10 -3.86
C SER A 173 -6.64 15.14 -2.99
N ALA A 174 -6.46 16.35 -3.55
CA ALA A 174 -5.94 17.50 -2.82
C ALA A 174 -6.93 18.05 -1.78
N GLU A 175 -8.24 17.89 -2.00
CA GLU A 175 -9.29 18.41 -1.11
C GLU A 175 -9.53 17.44 0.05
N VAL A 176 -9.69 16.16 -0.26
CA VAL A 176 -9.91 15.07 0.69
C VAL A 176 -9.02 13.89 0.33
N ASN A 177 -8.27 13.41 1.30
CA ASN A 177 -7.54 12.14 1.24
C ASN A 177 -7.52 11.50 2.62
N GLY A 178 -7.17 10.23 2.68
CA GLY A 178 -7.10 9.51 3.94
C GLY A 178 -6.39 8.17 3.80
N ASN A 179 -6.08 7.59 4.96
CA ASN A 179 -5.51 6.26 5.08
C ASN A 179 -6.50 5.37 5.85
N ILE A 180 -6.51 4.09 5.52
CA ILE A 180 -7.18 3.05 6.30
C ILE A 180 -6.13 2.10 6.85
N SER A 181 -6.40 1.46 7.97
CA SER A 181 -5.63 0.31 8.44
C SER A 181 -6.56 -0.62 9.23
N PHE A 182 -6.28 -1.91 9.23
CA PHE A 182 -7.11 -2.92 9.87
C PHE A 182 -6.27 -3.79 10.80
N SER A 183 -6.70 -3.92 12.06
CA SER A 183 -6.08 -4.84 13.03
C SER A 183 -6.46 -6.30 12.78
N ASP A 184 -7.68 -6.51 12.26
CA ASP A 184 -8.21 -7.81 11.89
C ASP A 184 -9.25 -7.67 10.77
N SER A 185 -9.90 -8.78 10.40
CA SER A 185 -10.95 -8.81 9.37
C SER A 185 -12.15 -7.86 9.59
N GLN A 186 -12.33 -7.35 10.81
CA GLN A 186 -13.48 -6.57 11.28
C GLN A 186 -13.09 -5.17 11.79
N ASN A 187 -11.99 -5.04 12.51
CA ASN A 187 -11.64 -3.84 13.26
C ASN A 187 -10.71 -2.93 12.45
N GLY A 188 -11.26 -1.84 11.93
CA GLY A 188 -10.57 -0.86 11.08
C GLY A 188 -10.52 0.54 11.67
N ILE A 189 -9.54 1.32 11.23
CA ILE A 189 -9.40 2.75 11.51
C ILE A 189 -9.20 3.50 10.19
N LEU A 190 -9.81 4.67 10.06
CA LEU A 190 -9.62 5.59 8.96
C LEU A 190 -9.19 6.94 9.55
N VAL A 191 -8.15 7.53 8.99
CA VAL A 191 -7.73 8.90 9.31
C VAL A 191 -7.69 9.73 8.03
N ASP A 192 -8.42 10.84 8.01
CA ASP A 192 -8.43 11.77 6.86
C ASP A 192 -7.40 12.91 7.01
N ASN A 193 -7.23 13.69 5.95
CA ASN A 193 -6.31 14.82 5.88
C ASN A 193 -6.65 15.99 6.83
N SER A 194 -7.81 15.96 7.49
CA SER A 194 -8.22 16.89 8.54
C SER A 194 -8.03 16.30 9.95
N ALA A 195 -7.35 15.15 10.05
CA ALA A 195 -7.15 14.39 11.28
C ALA A 195 -8.46 13.93 11.95
N ASN A 196 -9.55 13.80 11.17
CA ASN A 196 -10.72 13.09 11.68
C ASN A 196 -10.41 11.60 11.75
N VAL A 197 -10.84 10.97 12.84
CA VAL A 197 -10.64 9.55 13.10
C VAL A 197 -11.99 8.85 13.01
N TYR A 198 -12.06 7.78 12.23
CA TYR A 198 -13.24 6.94 12.13
C TYR A 198 -12.88 5.50 12.44
N LYS A 199 -13.76 4.79 13.13
CA LYS A 199 -13.57 3.40 13.52
C LYS A 199 -14.63 2.51 12.89
N SER A 200 -14.21 1.36 12.38
CA SER A 200 -15.08 0.30 11.89
C SER A 200 -14.93 -0.95 12.76
N VAL A 201 -16.03 -1.67 12.97
CA VAL A 201 -16.09 -2.97 13.66
C VAL A 201 -16.72 -4.07 12.78
N ASP A 202 -16.95 -3.76 11.51
CA ASP A 202 -17.58 -4.63 10.52
C ASP A 202 -16.76 -4.75 9.22
N GLY A 203 -15.46 -4.48 9.31
CA GLY A 203 -14.50 -4.68 8.23
C GLY A 203 -14.60 -3.61 7.14
N GLY A 204 -14.99 -2.40 7.52
CA GLY A 204 -15.09 -1.22 6.65
C GLY A 204 -16.46 -1.03 6.01
N ALA A 205 -17.49 -1.80 6.41
CA ALA A 205 -18.84 -1.67 5.89
C ALA A 205 -19.56 -0.44 6.45
N SER A 206 -19.27 -0.09 7.71
CA SER A 206 -19.69 1.15 8.36
C SER A 206 -18.59 1.71 9.26
N TRP A 207 -18.69 3.00 9.57
CA TRP A 207 -17.66 3.77 10.25
C TRP A 207 -18.30 4.78 11.21
N ASP A 208 -17.88 4.76 12.46
CA ASP A 208 -18.25 5.73 13.47
C ASP A 208 -17.13 6.77 13.64
N GLN A 209 -17.47 8.06 13.56
CA GLN A 209 -16.51 9.12 13.82
C GLN A 209 -16.19 9.21 15.32
N LEU A 210 -14.91 9.19 15.65
CA LEU A 210 -14.40 9.37 17.02
C LEU A 210 -14.06 10.84 17.28
N THR A 211 -14.06 11.22 18.56
CA THR A 211 -13.43 12.46 19.02
C THR A 211 -12.10 12.08 19.69
N PRO A 212 -10.96 12.13 18.97
CA PRO A 212 -9.68 11.70 19.53
C PRO A 212 -9.20 12.68 20.60
N ASN A 213 -8.59 12.15 21.66
CA ASN A 213 -7.85 12.93 22.65
C ASN A 213 -6.34 12.81 22.37
N GLY A 214 -5.70 13.91 21.98
CA GLY A 214 -4.27 13.95 21.65
C GLY A 214 -4.00 14.16 20.17
N PRO A 215 -2.72 14.24 19.76
CA PRO A 215 -2.35 14.52 18.37
C PRO A 215 -2.52 13.30 17.46
N VAL A 216 -3.20 13.50 16.34
CA VAL A 216 -3.33 12.52 15.25
C VAL A 216 -2.65 13.10 14.02
N TYR A 217 -1.74 12.34 13.41
CA TYR A 217 -1.06 12.73 12.19
C TYR A 217 -1.65 12.00 10.97
N THR A 218 -1.49 12.58 9.78
CA THR A 218 -2.30 12.20 8.61
C THR A 218 -1.50 11.64 7.44
N SER A 219 -0.17 11.56 7.54
CA SER A 219 0.67 11.08 6.43
C SER A 219 0.73 9.55 6.38
N GLY A 220 1.00 8.89 7.50
CA GLY A 220 0.98 7.44 7.63
C GLY A 220 0.08 6.98 8.76
N LEU A 221 -0.45 5.77 8.63
CA LEU A 221 -1.36 5.12 9.56
C LEU A 221 -1.12 3.62 9.53
N CYS A 222 -0.96 2.99 10.69
CA CYS A 222 -0.74 1.54 10.76
C CYS A 222 -1.30 0.99 12.08
N TYR A 223 -2.14 -0.03 12.00
CA TYR A 223 -2.45 -0.92 13.12
C TYR A 223 -1.34 -1.96 13.29
N ILE A 224 -1.07 -2.36 14.52
CA ILE A 224 -0.41 -3.65 14.77
C ILE A 224 -1.49 -4.74 14.74
N ASP A 225 -1.32 -5.70 13.83
CA ASP A 225 -2.22 -6.84 13.63
C ASP A 225 -2.61 -7.53 14.94
N GLY A 226 -3.90 -7.78 15.12
CA GLY A 226 -4.48 -8.45 16.29
C GLY A 226 -4.52 -7.61 17.57
N THR A 227 -4.14 -6.33 17.51
CA THR A 227 -4.09 -5.45 18.69
C THR A 227 -4.95 -4.19 18.53
N ASN A 228 -5.12 -3.44 19.61
CA ASN A 228 -5.70 -2.09 19.59
C ASN A 228 -4.64 -0.99 19.36
N THR A 229 -3.39 -1.37 19.08
CA THR A 229 -2.28 -0.43 18.95
C THR A 229 -2.25 0.15 17.55
N ILE A 230 -2.28 1.48 17.44
CA ILE A 230 -2.27 2.22 16.18
C ILE A 230 -1.16 3.26 16.23
N PHE A 231 -0.46 3.45 15.12
CA PHE A 231 0.50 4.53 14.94
C PHE A 231 0.04 5.49 13.85
N THR A 232 0.29 6.79 14.06
CA THR A 232 0.18 7.79 13.00
C THR A 232 1.48 8.58 12.85
N THR A 233 1.77 8.98 11.62
CA THR A 233 2.95 9.77 11.25
C THR A 233 2.60 10.96 10.38
N GLY A 234 3.40 12.02 10.46
CA GLY A 234 3.29 13.25 9.67
C GLY A 234 4.38 14.23 10.08
N ASN A 235 4.02 15.46 10.43
CA ASN A 235 4.95 16.41 11.08
C ASN A 235 5.07 16.10 12.59
N GLY A 236 5.43 14.86 12.89
CA GLY A 236 5.45 14.23 14.20
C GLY A 236 4.92 12.81 14.12
N SER A 237 4.85 12.15 15.27
CA SER A 237 4.35 10.77 15.41
C SER A 237 3.58 10.61 16.70
N SER A 238 2.56 9.74 16.69
CA SER A 238 1.80 9.37 17.88
C SER A 238 1.32 7.93 17.79
N PHE A 239 0.98 7.36 18.96
CA PHE A 239 0.35 6.05 19.05
C PHE A 239 -0.91 6.09 19.90
N SER A 240 -1.82 5.17 19.62
CA SER A 240 -3.01 4.86 20.43
C SER A 240 -2.92 3.42 20.89
N LEU A 241 -3.31 3.12 22.14
CA LEU A 241 -3.41 1.76 22.69
C LEU A 241 -4.87 1.30 22.89
N ASP A 242 -5.83 2.19 22.64
CA ASP A 242 -7.26 1.95 22.87
C ASP A 242 -8.05 1.91 21.55
N GLY A 243 -7.36 1.73 20.43
CA GLY A 243 -7.99 1.61 19.12
C GLY A 243 -8.55 2.94 18.62
N GLY A 244 -7.85 4.04 18.89
CA GLY A 244 -8.05 5.35 18.27
C GLY A 244 -8.74 6.42 19.13
N TYR A 245 -9.06 6.15 20.40
CA TYR A 245 -9.73 7.12 21.27
C TYR A 245 -8.75 8.11 21.90
N SER A 246 -7.60 7.64 22.36
CA SER A 246 -6.53 8.46 22.92
C SER A 246 -5.21 8.24 22.19
N TRP A 247 -4.47 9.33 22.00
CA TRP A 247 -3.24 9.39 21.23
C TRP A 247 -2.13 10.04 22.06
N THR A 248 -1.02 9.32 22.22
CA THR A 248 0.16 9.78 22.94
C THR A 248 1.23 10.15 21.91
N PRO A 249 1.76 11.40 21.92
CA PRO A 249 2.84 11.79 21.03
C PRO A 249 4.12 11.03 21.35
N ILE A 250 4.89 10.67 20.32
CA ILE A 250 6.20 10.02 20.43
C ILE A 250 7.29 11.06 20.17
N ASP A 251 7.27 11.70 19.01
CA ASP A 251 8.25 12.69 18.60
C ASP A 251 7.66 13.77 17.66
N THR A 252 8.47 14.76 17.30
CA THR A 252 8.10 15.87 16.41
C THR A 252 8.86 15.86 15.07
N ALA A 253 9.58 14.79 14.76
CA ALA A 253 10.27 14.65 13.48
C ALA A 253 9.26 14.35 12.37
N THR A 254 9.61 14.72 11.14
CA THR A 254 8.75 14.39 9.99
C THR A 254 8.91 12.92 9.63
N HIS A 255 7.79 12.21 9.57
CA HIS A 255 7.65 10.82 9.13
C HIS A 255 6.46 10.77 8.17
N LEU A 256 6.63 10.18 6.99
CA LEU A 256 5.61 10.14 5.94
C LEU A 256 4.91 8.79 5.83
N PHE A 257 5.60 7.72 6.27
CA PHE A 257 5.10 6.36 6.24
C PHE A 257 5.38 5.70 7.59
N VAL A 258 4.56 4.72 7.93
CA VAL A 258 4.74 3.84 9.08
C VAL A 258 4.21 2.46 8.70
N ASP A 259 4.91 1.41 9.11
CA ASP A 259 4.49 0.04 8.91
C ASP A 259 5.07 -0.86 10.02
N PHE A 260 4.38 -1.95 10.35
CA PHE A 260 4.78 -2.88 11.41
C PHE A 260 4.69 -4.32 10.90
N TYR A 261 5.74 -5.09 11.14
CA TYR A 261 5.72 -6.53 10.92
C TYR A 261 5.05 -7.25 12.10
N ASN A 262 5.33 -6.77 13.32
CA ASN A 262 4.74 -7.26 14.56
C ASN A 262 4.90 -6.22 15.68
N GLU A 263 4.59 -6.59 16.92
CA GLU A 263 4.68 -5.71 18.09
C GLU A 263 6.11 -5.26 18.47
N GLU A 264 7.14 -5.95 17.97
CA GLU A 264 8.56 -5.70 18.29
C GLU A 264 9.31 -5.03 17.12
N LEU A 265 8.77 -5.10 15.90
CA LEU A 265 9.45 -4.69 14.69
C LEU A 265 8.55 -3.85 13.80
N GLY A 266 8.91 -2.57 13.67
CA GLY A 266 8.26 -1.64 12.78
C GLY A 266 9.21 -0.55 12.32
N TRP A 267 8.73 0.23 11.36
CA TRP A 267 9.53 1.19 10.63
C TRP A 267 8.71 2.44 10.34
N SER A 268 9.37 3.59 10.36
CA SER A 268 8.85 4.82 9.75
C SER A 268 9.86 5.39 8.77
N GLY A 269 9.44 6.31 7.91
CA GLY A 269 10.37 6.97 6.99
C GLY A 269 9.86 8.27 6.40
N ALA A 270 10.78 9.13 5.99
CA ALA A 270 10.50 10.42 5.35
C ALA A 270 11.49 10.72 4.21
N TRP A 271 11.24 11.79 3.45
CA TRP A 271 12.19 12.29 2.45
C TRP A 271 13.37 13.00 3.12
N THR A 272 14.60 12.50 2.91
CA THR A 272 15.80 13.32 3.12
C THR A 272 16.25 13.92 1.80
N GLN A 273 16.14 15.24 1.63
CA GLN A 273 16.72 15.91 0.46
C GLN A 273 18.24 15.97 0.61
N VAL A 274 18.97 15.20 -0.20
CA VAL A 274 20.43 15.36 -0.29
C VAL A 274 20.70 16.57 -1.19
N THR A 275 21.21 17.67 -0.62
CA THR A 275 21.67 18.83 -1.40
C THR A 275 22.77 18.41 -2.38
N GLY A 276 22.53 18.59 -3.68
CA GLY A 276 23.52 18.32 -4.75
C GLY A 276 23.13 17.22 -5.75
N ALA A 277 22.02 16.51 -5.55
CA ALA A 277 21.49 15.60 -6.56
C ALA A 277 20.57 16.37 -7.54
N SER A 278 20.91 16.37 -8.83
CA SER A 278 20.05 16.91 -9.88
C SER A 278 18.76 16.10 -9.99
N SER A 279 17.62 16.73 -9.70
CA SER A 279 16.29 16.16 -9.78
C SER A 279 15.74 16.22 -11.20
N THR A 280 15.40 15.08 -11.79
CA THR A 280 14.41 14.97 -12.87
C THR A 280 13.75 13.58 -12.88
N GLY A 281 12.41 13.57 -12.73
CA GLY A 281 11.52 12.52 -13.22
C GLY A 281 11.34 11.26 -12.35
N GLY A 282 10.23 11.21 -11.62
CA GLY A 282 9.70 10.01 -10.95
C GLY A 282 9.73 10.11 -9.43
N TYR A 283 8.57 10.01 -8.79
CA TYR A 283 8.41 9.96 -7.33
C TYR A 283 9.15 8.75 -6.78
N GLY A 284 10.33 8.98 -6.21
CA GLY A 284 11.21 7.93 -5.72
C GLY A 284 12.65 8.39 -5.74
N ASN A 285 12.98 9.42 -4.95
CA ASN A 285 14.36 9.74 -4.59
C ASN A 285 14.40 10.57 -3.31
N GLY A 286 14.29 9.88 -2.19
CA GLY A 286 14.83 10.31 -0.90
C GLY A 286 14.96 9.06 -0.04
N LYS A 287 16.08 8.94 0.67
CA LYS A 287 16.34 7.81 1.54
C LYS A 287 15.23 7.72 2.57
N ILE A 288 14.54 6.57 2.62
CA ILE A 288 13.70 6.20 3.76
C ILE A 288 14.65 6.13 4.96
N SER A 289 14.54 7.09 5.87
CA SER A 289 15.22 7.02 7.16
C SER A 289 14.41 6.07 8.03
N LEU A 290 14.79 4.80 8.02
CA LEU A 290 14.20 3.76 8.84
C LEU A 290 14.54 4.03 10.30
N TRP A 291 13.54 4.36 11.12
CA TRP A 291 13.69 4.26 12.57
C TRP A 291 13.09 2.93 12.99
N ILE A 292 13.96 1.99 13.37
CA ILE A 292 13.51 0.77 14.05
C ILE A 292 13.20 1.16 15.49
N LEU A 293 11.93 1.16 15.87
CA LEU A 293 11.51 1.27 17.26
C LEU A 293 11.79 -0.09 17.96
N THR A 294 13.05 -0.39 18.26
CA THR A 294 13.44 -1.67 18.87
C THR A 294 13.09 -1.81 20.36
N ASN A 295 12.47 -0.82 21.01
CA ASN A 295 12.11 -0.93 22.42
C ASN A 295 10.91 -0.05 22.79
N LEU A 296 9.68 -0.49 22.50
CA LEU A 296 8.54 -0.11 23.33
C LEU A 296 8.37 -1.21 24.37
N ILE A 297 8.97 -1.04 25.55
CA ILE A 297 8.69 -1.91 26.69
C ILE A 297 7.24 -1.65 27.09
N MET A 298 6.33 -2.52 26.66
CA MET A 298 4.96 -2.56 27.15
C MET A 298 5.00 -3.05 28.60
N THR A 299 4.68 -2.16 29.55
CA THR A 299 4.34 -2.53 30.94
C THR A 299 2.85 -2.71 31.09
#